data_AF-A0A3D5RZ22-F1
#
_entry.id   AF-A0A3D5RZ22-F1
#
_cell.length_a   1.000
_cell.length_b   1.000
_cell.length_c   1.000
_cell.angle_alpha   90.00
_cell.angle_beta   90.00
_cell.angle_gamma   90.00
#
_symmetry.space_group_name_H-M   'P 1'
#
loop_
_entity.id
_entity.type
_entity.pdbx_description
1 polymer ?
#
loop_
_entity_poly.entity_id
_entity_poly.type
_entity_poly.pdbx_seq_one_letter_code
_entity_poly.pdbx_strand_id
1 'polypeptide(L)' 'MQDEYLSRVVIDPSTRNFYLYSNEGDEKVVDCETVDEFMSVMSFIRSTASDDVIAYANPL' A
#
# COMPACT_ATOMS: atom_id res chain seq x y z
N MET A 1 -16.81 -13.48 14.07
CA MET A 1 -15.99 -13.06 12.92
C MET A 1 -14.97 -12.08 13.47
N GLN A 2 -13.71 -12.22 13.11
CA GLN A 2 -12.73 -11.16 13.37
C GLN A 2 -12.96 -10.09 12.31
N ASP A 3 -12.72 -8.82 12.64
CA ASP A 3 -12.82 -7.77 11.64
C ASP A 3 -11.63 -7.89 10.69
N GLU A 4 -11.88 -7.69 9.39
CA GLU A 4 -10.83 -7.62 8.39
C GLU A 4 -10.16 -6.24 8.44
N TYR A 5 -8.84 -6.22 8.46
CA TYR A 5 -8.02 -5.01 8.45
C TYR A 5 -6.77 -5.18 7.60
N LEU A 6 -6.21 -4.04 7.21
CA LEU A 6 -4.94 -3.98 6.48
C LEU A 6 -3.81 -4.49 7.37
N SER A 7 -3.19 -5.60 7.01
CA SER A 7 -2.05 -6.19 7.74
C SER A 7 -0.70 -5.72 7.19
N ARG A 8 -0.64 -5.37 5.90
CA ARG A 8 0.58 -4.86 5.25
C ARG A 8 0.25 -4.06 4.01
N VAL A 9 1.04 -3.03 3.74
CA VAL A 9 1.08 -2.34 2.45
C VAL A 9 2.51 -2.27 1.93
N VAL A 10 2.72 -2.66 0.68
CA VAL A 10 4.00 -2.54 -0.01
C VAL A 10 3.89 -1.44 -1.06
N ILE A 11 4.72 -0.42 -0.92
CA ILE A 11 4.81 0.71 -1.85
C ILE A 11 5.94 0.43 -2.84
N ASP A 12 5.65 0.43 -4.13
CA ASP A 12 6.65 0.35 -5.19
C ASP A 12 6.67 1.66 -6.00
N PRO A 13 7.62 2.58 -5.70
CA PRO A 13 7.77 3.82 -6.45
C PRO A 13 8.20 3.63 -7.90
N SER A 14 8.83 2.48 -8.24
CA SER A 14 9.35 2.21 -9.59
C SER A 14 8.21 1.96 -10.57
N THR A 15 7.22 1.19 -10.12
CA THR A 15 6.03 0.86 -10.91
C THR A 15 4.83 1.74 -10.57
N ARG A 16 4.93 2.61 -9.55
CA ARG A 16 3.83 3.41 -9.00
C ARG A 16 2.65 2.56 -8.49
N ASN A 17 2.97 1.39 -7.94
CA ASN A 17 1.97 0.48 -7.41
C ASN A 17 1.94 0.47 -5.87
N PHE A 18 0.75 0.21 -5.33
CA PHE A 18 0.54 -0.11 -3.93
C PHE A 18 -0.09 -1.50 -3.82
N TYR A 19 0.56 -2.40 -3.10
CA TYR A 19 0.07 -3.74 -2.83
C TYR A 19 -0.44 -3.80 -1.40
N LEU A 20 -1.74 -4.00 -1.21
CA LEU A 20 -2.40 -4.08 0.08
C LEU A 20 -2.72 -5.53 0.41
N TYR A 21 -2.43 -5.94 1.65
CA TYR A 21 -2.66 -7.28 2.16
C TYR A 21 -3.50 -7.19 3.42
N SER A 22 -4.57 -7.98 3.50
CA SER A 22 -5.40 -8.05 4.71
C SER A 22 -4.87 -9.10 5.69
N ASN A 23 -5.39 -9.11 6.92
CA ASN A 23 -5.10 -10.16 7.89
C ASN A 23 -5.76 -11.50 7.55
N GLU A 24 -6.70 -11.52 6.59
CA GLU A 24 -7.39 -12.73 6.13
C GLU A 24 -6.74 -13.33 4.86
N GLY A 25 -5.73 -12.66 4.31
CA GLY A 25 -4.98 -13.12 3.14
C GLY A 25 -5.47 -12.56 1.82
N ASP A 26 -6.44 -11.63 1.84
CA ASP A 26 -6.88 -10.93 0.64
C ASP A 26 -5.84 -9.93 0.17
N GLU A 27 -5.73 -9.79 -1.16
CA GLU A 27 -4.78 -8.92 -1.82
C GLU A 27 -5.50 -7.91 -2.71
N LYS A 28 -5.02 -6.67 -2.70
CA LYS A 28 -5.47 -5.63 -3.62
C LYS A 28 -4.28 -4.85 -4.15
N VAL A 29 -4.33 -4.53 -5.45
CA VAL A 29 -3.34 -3.67 -6.09
C VAL A 29 -4.01 -2.36 -6.48
N VAL A 30 -3.38 -1.24 -6.13
CA VAL A 30 -3.70 0.08 -6.64
C VAL A 30 -2.59 0.49 -7.59
N ASP A 31 -2.92 0.51 -8.87
CA ASP A 31 -2.04 0.97 -9.95
C ASP A 31 -2.31 2.45 -10.20
N CYS A 32 -1.25 3.26 -10.24
CA CYS A 32 -1.32 4.69 -10.49
C CYS A 32 -0.70 5.02 -11.85
N GLU A 33 -1.52 5.54 -12.76
CA GLU A 33 -1.09 5.91 -14.10
C GLU A 33 -0.19 7.15 -14.05
N THR A 34 -0.49 8.08 -13.13
CA THR A 34 0.23 9.34 -12.99
C THR A 34 1.00 9.47 -11.68
N VAL A 35 2.00 10.34 -11.67
CA VAL A 35 2.75 10.68 -10.46
C VAL A 35 1.84 11.37 -9.43
N ASP A 36 0.90 12.19 -9.86
CA ASP A 36 0.00 12.94 -8.96
C ASP A 36 -0.95 11.99 -8.20
N GLU A 37 -1.48 10.98 -8.88
CA GLU A 37 -2.26 9.89 -8.24
C GLU A 37 -1.42 9.15 -7.22
N PHE A 38 -0.20 8.77 -7.60
CA PHE A 38 0.72 8.06 -6.72
C PHE A 38 1.03 8.88 -5.45
N MET A 39 1.34 10.17 -5.60
CA MET A 39 1.62 11.06 -4.47
C MET A 39 0.41 11.25 -3.57
N SER A 40 -0.80 11.31 -4.15
CA SER A 40 -2.06 11.41 -3.40
C SER A 40 -2.30 10.17 -2.55
N VAL A 41 -2.16 8.97 -3.13
CA VAL A 41 -2.33 7.69 -2.42
C VAL A 41 -1.25 7.49 -1.36
N MET A 42 0.01 7.82 -1.66
CA MET A 42 1.12 7.73 -0.71
C MET A 42 0.90 8.63 0.51
N SER A 43 0.43 9.86 0.30
CA SER A 43 0.07 10.78 1.39
C SER A 43 -1.05 10.24 2.26
N PHE A 44 -2.08 9.66 1.65
CA PHE A 44 -3.18 9.03 2.37
C PHE A 44 -2.70 7.84 3.22
N ILE A 45 -1.90 6.93 2.67
CA ILE A 45 -1.36 5.78 3.41
C ILE A 45 -0.53 6.25 4.61
N ARG A 46 0.39 7.20 4.41
CA ARG A 46 1.25 7.72 5.50
C ARG A 46 0.49 8.47 6.60
N SER A 47 -0.74 8.91 6.34
CA SER A 47 -1.58 9.60 7.34
C SER A 47 -2.55 8.68 8.05
N THR A 48 -2.78 7.46 7.54
CA THR A 48 -3.83 6.54 8.03
C THR A 48 -3.29 5.20 8.50
N ALA A 49 -2.22 4.69 7.88
CA ALA A 49 -1.58 3.45 8.25
C ALA A 49 -0.41 3.71 9.20
N SER A 50 -0.21 2.79 10.14
CA SER A 50 0.94 2.80 11.03
C SER A 50 2.24 2.45 10.29
N ASP A 51 3.37 2.99 10.72
CA ASP A 51 4.66 2.77 10.05
C ASP A 51 5.10 1.29 10.06
N ASP A 52 4.61 0.47 10.99
CA ASP A 52 4.93 -0.96 11.10
C ASP A 52 4.29 -1.83 10.01
N VAL A 53 3.18 -1.36 9.41
CA VAL A 53 2.53 -2.08 8.31
C VAL A 53 2.99 -1.61 6.93
N ILE A 54 3.79 -0.54 6.86
CA ILE A 54 4.29 0.04 5.60
C ILE A 54 5.66 -0.56 5.26
N ALA A 55 5.76 -1.12 4.05
CA ALA A 55 7.01 -1.59 3.47
C ALA A 55 7.24 -0.94 2.10
N TYR A 56 8.50 -0.84 1.68
CA TYR A 56 8.87 -0.40 0.34
C TYR A 56 9.44 -1.59 -0.44
N ALA A 57 9.08 -1.68 -1.71
CA ALA A 57 9.71 -2.65 -2.61
C ALA A 57 11.21 -2.34 -2.70
N ASN A 58 12.05 -3.35 -2.53
CA ASN A 58 13.47 -3.20 -2.78
C ASN A 58 13.68 -3.08 -4.30
N PRO A 59 14.34 -2.01 -4.78
CA PRO A 59 14.80 -1.98 -6.17
C PRO A 59 15.80 -3.12 -6.38
N LEU A 60 15.56 -3.94 -7.40
CA LEU A 60 16.47 -5.00 -7.85
C LEU A 60 17.75 -4.41 -8.46
#